data_AF-A0A1H0TNT0-F1
#
_entry.id   AF-A0A1H0TNT0-F1
#
_cell.length_a   1.000
_cell.length_b   1.000
_cell.length_c   1.000
_cell.angle_alpha   90.00
_cell.angle_beta   90.00
_cell.angle_gamma   90.00
#
_symmetry.space_group_name_H-M   'P 1'
#
loop_
_entity.id
_entity.type
_entity.pdbx_description
1 polymer ?
#
loop_
_entity_poly.entity_id
_entity_poly.type
_entity_poly.pdbx_seq_one_letter_code
_entity_poly.pdbx_strand_id
1 'polypeptide(L)'
;MILTKNGFNHNSDSDAISTIKNEADLIDNIFDDLTVASETQLDLNLLIKKWEKRLLLQFPSIFQKESCRENLVHIFHDALRQWVDSDFLEGDGLEKFILTKIFKNESWRINYYDGQSTSGPIKWFDEPLKVEEPPFILPNNKRRQFVENDVTSKILLFKTPPDVYRIGMYEKLFPNAEIKYIHLTRGYAQSVNGLMDGWLSPVGFFSHDLRHVGVNLNVKGYSDCVPFGRWWWKFDLPPNWREFLEEKLENVCLNQWISAHQSVLASGVGALRISFEDFLDEPDTTIQKIQQYLGLPAMKLENSLPLLMATDVPKSKRWHKRRDLILSLGKSEEVEVMMELLGYEMNPESWV
;
A
#
# COMPACT_ATOMS: atom_id res chain seq x y z
N MET A 1 -0.58 -4.53 -21.03
CA MET A 1 -0.51 -5.09 -19.67
C MET A 1 -1.70 -5.97 -19.43
N ILE A 2 -1.48 -7.22 -19.01
CA ILE A 2 -2.53 -8.21 -18.76
C ILE A 2 -3.27 -7.92 -17.44
N LEU A 3 -2.59 -7.27 -16.48
CA LEU A 3 -3.11 -6.86 -15.18
C LEU A 3 -4.39 -6.00 -15.27
N THR A 4 -4.52 -5.16 -16.31
CA THR A 4 -5.62 -4.20 -16.45
C THR A 4 -6.95 -4.81 -16.90
N LYS A 5 -7.09 -6.15 -16.95
CA LYS A 5 -8.34 -6.82 -17.36
C LYS A 5 -9.10 -7.51 -16.23
N ASN A 6 -8.55 -7.53 -15.00
CA ASN A 6 -9.04 -8.34 -13.88
C ASN A 6 -9.61 -7.53 -12.70
N GLY A 7 -10.16 -6.34 -12.96
CA GLY A 7 -10.62 -5.43 -11.89
C GLY A 7 -9.50 -4.60 -11.25
N PHE A 8 -8.25 -4.78 -11.69
CA PHE A 8 -7.14 -3.85 -11.47
C PHE A 8 -7.03 -2.83 -12.62
N ASN A 9 -8.11 -2.60 -13.36
CA ASN A 9 -8.14 -1.67 -14.47
C ASN A 9 -8.10 -0.23 -13.97
N HIS A 10 -7.50 0.67 -14.77
CA HIS A 10 -7.67 2.12 -14.63
C HIS A 10 -9.14 2.58 -14.62
N ASN A 11 -10.06 1.69 -15.03
CA ASN A 11 -11.48 1.93 -15.21
C ASN A 11 -12.35 1.03 -14.31
N SER A 12 -11.81 0.51 -13.20
CA SER A 12 -12.65 -0.28 -12.30
C SER A 12 -13.70 0.64 -11.68
N ASP A 13 -14.93 0.15 -11.60
CA ASP A 13 -16.00 0.91 -11.01
C ASP A 13 -15.87 1.03 -9.49
N SER A 14 -15.08 0.15 -8.87
CA SER A 14 -14.67 0.15 -7.45
C SER A 14 -13.52 -0.84 -7.26
N ASP A 15 -12.95 -0.91 -6.06
CA ASP A 15 -11.93 -1.93 -5.73
C ASP A 15 -12.51 -3.35 -5.55
N ALA A 16 -13.83 -3.50 -5.55
CA ALA A 16 -14.49 -4.80 -5.47
C ALA A 16 -14.34 -5.58 -6.77
N ILE A 17 -13.94 -6.85 -6.66
CA ILE A 17 -13.74 -7.75 -7.80
C ILE A 17 -14.78 -8.87 -7.73
N SER A 18 -15.76 -8.85 -8.63
CA SER A 18 -16.77 -9.91 -8.76
C SER A 18 -16.29 -11.08 -9.62
N THR A 19 -15.44 -10.81 -10.60
CA THR A 19 -14.93 -11.82 -11.57
C THR A 19 -13.45 -11.62 -11.86
N ILE A 20 -12.68 -12.72 -11.85
CA ILE A 20 -11.30 -12.77 -12.32
C ILE A 20 -11.32 -13.21 -13.78
N LYS A 21 -10.67 -12.48 -14.68
CA LYS A 21 -10.43 -12.92 -16.06
C LYS A 21 -8.96 -13.37 -16.18
N ASN A 22 -8.58 -14.05 -17.25
CA ASN A 22 -7.18 -14.45 -17.51
C ASN A 22 -6.44 -14.98 -16.26
N GLU A 23 -7.07 -15.92 -15.55
CA GLU A 23 -6.63 -16.36 -14.22
C GLU A 23 -5.19 -16.89 -14.23
N ALA A 24 -4.87 -17.73 -15.23
CA ALA A 24 -3.53 -18.27 -15.43
C ALA A 24 -2.48 -17.16 -15.58
N ASP A 25 -2.74 -16.15 -16.41
CA ASP A 25 -1.80 -15.04 -16.59
C ASP A 25 -1.64 -14.23 -15.28
N LEU A 26 -2.70 -14.04 -14.51
CA LEU A 26 -2.63 -13.33 -13.23
C LEU A 26 -1.76 -14.11 -12.22
N ILE A 27 -1.93 -15.43 -12.17
CA ILE A 27 -1.11 -16.32 -11.34
C ILE A 27 0.36 -16.25 -11.77
N ASP A 28 0.65 -16.32 -13.07
CA ASP A 28 2.01 -16.21 -13.60
C ASP A 28 2.67 -14.88 -13.22
N ASN A 29 1.94 -13.76 -13.29
CA ASN A 29 2.44 -12.45 -12.87
C ASN A 29 2.71 -12.41 -11.35
N ILE A 30 1.85 -13.03 -10.52
CA ILE A 30 2.10 -13.12 -9.07
C ILE A 30 3.41 -13.87 -8.82
N PHE A 31 3.58 -15.06 -9.40
CA PHE A 31 4.78 -15.89 -9.19
C PHE A 31 6.07 -15.26 -9.74
N ASP A 32 5.99 -14.50 -10.82
CA ASP A 32 7.14 -13.82 -11.42
C ASP A 32 7.73 -12.71 -10.50
N ASP A 33 6.90 -12.10 -9.65
CA ASP A 33 7.33 -11.08 -8.67
C ASP A 33 7.57 -11.65 -7.25
N LEU A 34 7.20 -12.92 -6.99
CA LEU A 34 7.41 -13.55 -5.69
C LEU A 34 8.90 -13.71 -5.39
N THR A 35 9.30 -13.23 -4.21
CA THR A 35 10.69 -13.27 -3.75
C THR A 35 10.78 -13.70 -2.29
N VAL A 36 11.89 -14.37 -1.96
CA VAL A 36 12.20 -14.85 -0.62
C VAL A 36 13.44 -14.11 -0.11
N ALA A 37 13.45 -13.74 1.17
CA ALA A 37 14.64 -13.16 1.80
C ALA A 37 15.85 -14.09 1.66
N SER A 38 17.00 -13.52 1.32
CA SER A 38 18.24 -14.26 1.11
C SER A 38 19.42 -13.47 1.68
N GLU A 39 20.28 -14.13 2.44
CA GLU A 39 21.55 -13.56 2.89
C GLU A 39 22.59 -13.53 1.77
N THR A 40 22.40 -14.33 0.72
CA THR A 40 23.22 -14.27 -0.47
C THR A 40 22.84 -13.07 -1.33
N GLN A 41 23.86 -12.34 -1.78
CA GLN A 41 23.68 -11.21 -2.68
C GLN A 41 23.02 -11.68 -3.99
N LEU A 42 22.03 -10.92 -4.46
CA LEU A 42 21.28 -11.19 -5.68
C LEU A 42 22.20 -11.35 -6.89
N ASP A 43 21.86 -12.30 -7.77
CA ASP A 43 22.42 -12.34 -9.13
C ASP A 43 22.18 -11.00 -9.84
N LEU A 44 23.22 -10.48 -10.48
CA LEU A 44 23.20 -9.15 -11.08
C LEU A 44 22.13 -9.02 -12.17
N ASN A 45 21.96 -10.05 -12.99
CA ASN A 45 20.99 -10.04 -14.08
C ASN A 45 19.57 -10.08 -13.51
N LEU A 46 19.35 -10.85 -12.45
CA LEU A 46 18.05 -10.87 -11.76
C LEU A 46 17.76 -9.51 -11.09
N LEU A 47 18.76 -8.85 -10.51
CA LEU A 47 18.58 -7.52 -9.93
C LEU A 47 18.19 -6.49 -11.00
N ILE A 48 18.87 -6.49 -12.15
CA ILE A 48 18.55 -5.62 -13.30
C ILE A 48 17.09 -5.84 -13.74
N LYS A 49 16.71 -7.10 -13.98
CA LYS A 49 15.34 -7.44 -14.40
C LYS A 49 14.29 -6.96 -13.40
N LYS A 50 14.55 -7.09 -12.09
CA LYS A 50 13.65 -6.58 -11.05
C LYS A 50 13.50 -5.07 -11.13
N TRP A 51 14.59 -4.33 -11.31
CA TRP A 51 14.54 -2.87 -11.46
C TRP A 51 13.83 -2.42 -12.72
N GLU A 52 14.08 -3.07 -13.87
CA GLU A 52 13.37 -2.78 -15.12
C GLU A 52 11.86 -2.95 -14.96
N LYS A 53 11.42 -4.09 -14.38
CA LYS A 53 10.00 -4.35 -14.13
C LYS A 53 9.39 -3.33 -13.18
N ARG A 54 10.04 -3.07 -12.03
CA ARG A 54 9.50 -2.15 -11.02
C ARG A 54 9.39 -0.73 -11.54
N LEU A 55 10.39 -0.22 -12.25
CA LEU A 55 10.34 1.11 -12.84
C LEU A 55 9.28 1.21 -13.94
N LEU A 56 9.05 0.14 -14.70
CA LEU A 56 7.94 0.07 -15.66
C LEU A 56 6.57 0.15 -14.97
N LEU A 57 6.39 -0.47 -13.80
CA LEU A 57 5.13 -0.38 -13.04
C LEU A 57 4.94 0.99 -12.39
N GLN A 58 6.03 1.60 -11.91
CA GLN A 58 6.01 2.87 -11.15
C GLN A 58 5.93 4.10 -12.06
N PHE A 59 6.60 4.07 -13.22
CA PHE A 59 6.60 5.14 -14.22
C PHE A 59 6.45 4.60 -15.65
N PRO A 60 5.29 4.00 -16.00
CA PRO A 60 5.11 3.32 -17.28
C PRO A 60 5.39 4.22 -18.49
N SER A 61 4.96 5.48 -18.45
CA SER A 61 5.13 6.42 -19.56
C SER A 61 6.59 6.71 -19.91
N ILE A 62 7.51 6.54 -18.95
CA ILE A 62 8.95 6.70 -19.16
C ILE A 62 9.55 5.39 -19.67
N PHE A 63 9.27 4.29 -18.99
CA PHE A 63 10.00 3.03 -19.18
C PHE A 63 9.32 2.06 -20.16
N GLN A 64 8.17 2.40 -20.77
CA GLN A 64 7.58 1.56 -21.82
C GLN A 64 8.34 1.61 -23.15
N LYS A 65 9.14 2.66 -23.40
CA LYS A 65 9.88 2.84 -24.66
C LYS A 65 11.18 2.05 -24.62
N GLU A 66 11.48 1.30 -25.68
CA GLU A 66 12.69 0.46 -25.75
C GLU A 66 13.97 1.26 -25.50
N SER A 67 14.12 2.44 -26.13
CA SER A 67 15.29 3.30 -25.94
C SER A 67 15.46 3.79 -24.50
N CYS A 68 14.36 3.99 -23.77
CA CYS A 68 14.40 4.36 -22.36
C CYS A 68 14.79 3.17 -21.47
N ARG A 69 14.38 1.95 -21.83
CA ARG A 69 14.80 0.71 -21.15
C ARG A 69 16.28 0.42 -21.37
N GLU A 70 16.76 0.51 -22.61
CA GLU A 70 18.19 0.33 -22.92
C GLU A 70 19.06 1.33 -22.15
N ASN A 71 18.64 2.60 -22.12
CA ASN A 71 19.34 3.63 -21.34
C ASN A 71 19.27 3.38 -19.83
N LEU A 72 18.14 2.89 -19.31
CA LEU A 72 18.02 2.48 -17.91
C LEU A 72 19.03 1.39 -17.55
N VAL A 73 19.12 0.33 -18.37
CA VAL A 73 20.07 -0.77 -18.18
C VAL A 73 21.50 -0.24 -18.18
N HIS A 74 21.84 0.68 -19.08
CA HIS A 74 23.15 1.32 -19.11
C HIS A 74 23.46 2.11 -17.83
N ILE A 75 22.53 2.98 -17.39
CA ILE A 75 22.65 3.74 -16.14
C ILE A 75 22.81 2.78 -14.94
N PHE A 76 22.07 1.68 -14.95
CA PHE A 76 22.10 0.70 -13.87
C PHE A 76 23.46 -0.02 -13.78
N HIS A 77 23.99 -0.49 -14.91
CA HIS A 77 25.33 -1.08 -14.97
C HIS A 77 26.41 -0.09 -14.53
N ASP A 78 26.33 1.15 -14.97
CA ASP A 78 27.30 2.19 -14.59
C ASP A 78 27.20 2.55 -13.10
N ALA A 79 25.98 2.59 -12.54
CA ALA A 79 25.77 2.80 -11.11
C ALA A 79 26.36 1.65 -10.29
N LEU A 80 26.14 0.39 -10.70
CA LEU A 80 26.68 -0.76 -10.00
C LEU A 80 28.22 -0.82 -10.04
N ARG A 81 28.84 -0.54 -11.20
CA ARG A 81 30.30 -0.46 -11.30
C ARG A 81 30.87 0.57 -10.35
N GLN A 82 30.31 1.78 -10.37
CA GLN A 82 30.73 2.86 -9.46
C GLN A 82 30.51 2.52 -7.98
N TRP A 83 29.46 1.76 -7.67
CA TRP A 83 29.20 1.31 -6.31
C TRP A 83 30.22 0.28 -5.83
N VAL A 84 30.55 -0.72 -6.66
CA VAL A 84 31.55 -1.75 -6.34
C VAL A 84 32.95 -1.15 -6.18
N ASP A 85 33.29 -0.14 -6.99
CA ASP A 85 34.57 0.57 -6.91
C ASP A 85 34.64 1.55 -5.72
N SER A 86 33.54 1.73 -5.00
CA SER A 86 33.47 2.63 -3.86
C SER A 86 33.53 1.84 -2.56
N ASP A 87 34.25 2.33 -1.55
CA ASP A 87 34.38 1.70 -0.21
C ASP A 87 33.03 1.62 0.57
N PHE A 88 31.89 1.86 -0.08
CA PHE A 88 30.53 1.82 0.48
C PHE A 88 29.96 0.40 0.67
N LEU A 89 30.82 -0.60 0.88
CA LEU A 89 30.39 -1.99 1.04
C LEU A 89 29.65 -2.28 2.37
N GLU A 90 29.56 -1.29 3.26
CA GLU A 90 28.78 -1.38 4.50
C GLU A 90 27.66 -0.33 4.52
N GLY A 91 26.49 -0.64 3.92
CA GLY A 91 25.28 0.16 4.12
C GLY A 91 24.12 -0.12 3.16
N ASP A 92 22.89 0.11 3.62
CA ASP A 92 21.62 0.03 2.86
C ASP A 92 21.43 1.24 1.91
N GLY A 93 22.47 1.59 1.14
CA GLY A 93 22.53 2.81 0.32
C GLY A 93 22.45 2.60 -1.20
N LEU A 94 22.58 1.36 -1.68
CA LEU A 94 22.66 1.05 -3.11
C LEU A 94 21.39 1.48 -3.86
N GLU A 95 20.22 1.18 -3.31
CA GLU A 95 18.93 1.51 -3.93
C GLU A 95 18.75 3.02 -4.08
N LYS A 96 19.15 3.79 -3.06
CA LYS A 96 19.13 5.25 -3.10
C LYS A 96 20.13 5.81 -4.11
N PHE A 97 21.32 5.22 -4.19
CA PHE A 97 22.34 5.60 -5.16
C PHE A 97 21.83 5.38 -6.60
N ILE A 98 21.25 4.21 -6.88
CA ILE A 98 20.64 3.87 -8.16
C ILE A 98 19.54 4.89 -8.52
N LEU A 99 18.59 5.16 -7.62
CA LEU A 99 17.52 6.13 -7.87
C LEU A 99 18.06 7.53 -8.21
N THR A 100 19.11 7.98 -7.51
CA THR A 100 19.73 9.29 -7.75
C THR A 100 20.35 9.37 -9.15
N LYS A 101 20.88 8.26 -9.68
CA LYS A 101 21.42 8.20 -11.04
C LYS A 101 20.30 8.17 -12.09
N ILE A 102 19.27 7.35 -11.88
CA ILE A 102 18.13 7.21 -12.80
C ILE A 102 17.38 8.53 -12.93
N PHE A 103 17.07 9.17 -11.80
CA PHE A 103 16.30 10.41 -11.76
C PHE A 103 17.16 11.66 -11.60
N LYS A 104 18.41 11.64 -12.07
CA LYS A 104 19.35 12.77 -11.95
C LYS A 104 18.75 14.11 -12.43
N ASN A 105 17.97 14.06 -13.52
CA ASN A 105 17.34 15.24 -14.12
C ASN A 105 15.93 15.52 -13.59
N GLU A 106 15.35 14.61 -12.81
CA GLU A 106 13.98 14.66 -12.29
C GLU A 106 13.94 14.18 -10.83
N SER A 107 14.82 14.74 -10.00
CA SER A 107 15.04 14.26 -8.62
C SER A 107 13.79 14.27 -7.74
N TRP A 108 12.80 15.10 -8.07
CA TRP A 108 11.49 15.13 -7.41
C TRP A 108 10.76 13.77 -7.41
N ARG A 109 11.04 12.89 -8.40
CA ARG A 109 10.45 11.54 -8.49
C ARG A 109 10.89 10.62 -7.35
N ILE A 110 12.04 10.90 -6.73
CA ILE A 110 12.55 10.12 -5.59
C ILE A 110 11.64 10.32 -4.37
N ASN A 111 10.92 11.44 -4.27
CA ASN A 111 9.99 11.71 -3.17
C ASN A 111 8.75 10.79 -3.17
N TYR A 112 8.54 10.02 -4.24
CA TYR A 112 7.50 9.00 -4.27
C TYR A 112 7.96 7.67 -3.70
N TYR A 113 9.21 7.50 -3.28
CA TYR A 113 9.69 6.26 -2.68
C TYR A 113 9.65 6.36 -1.17
N ASP A 114 9.25 5.27 -0.53
CA ASP A 114 9.14 5.21 0.92
C ASP A 114 10.49 5.41 1.62
N GLY A 115 10.47 6.08 2.77
CA GLY A 115 11.67 6.40 3.55
C GLY A 115 12.66 7.37 2.87
N GLN A 116 12.35 7.92 1.69
CA GLN A 116 13.22 8.85 0.97
C GLN A 116 12.71 10.29 1.09
N SER A 117 13.38 11.09 1.93
CA SER A 117 13.23 12.55 1.90
C SER A 117 14.41 13.15 1.14
N THR A 118 14.17 13.67 -0.07
CA THR A 118 15.17 14.47 -0.77
C THR A 118 14.86 15.96 -0.64
N SER A 119 15.90 16.80 -0.66
CA SER A 119 15.82 18.27 -0.58
C SER A 119 15.33 18.95 -1.87
N GLY A 120 14.62 18.21 -2.74
CA GLY A 120 14.07 18.72 -4.00
C GLY A 120 12.69 19.36 -3.84
N PRO A 121 12.18 20.03 -4.89
CA PRO A 121 10.82 20.55 -4.88
C PRO A 121 9.82 19.39 -4.78
N ILE A 122 8.86 19.51 -3.87
CA ILE A 122 7.73 18.59 -3.81
C ILE A 122 6.84 18.85 -5.02
N LYS A 123 6.66 17.84 -5.86
CA LYS A 123 5.64 17.79 -6.90
C LYS A 123 4.62 16.73 -6.54
N TRP A 124 3.38 16.93 -6.97
CA TRP A 124 2.36 15.92 -6.83
C TRP A 124 2.38 14.93 -7.98
N PHE A 125 1.86 13.74 -7.70
CA PHE A 125 1.81 12.68 -8.69
C PHE A 125 0.77 13.04 -9.77
N ASP A 126 1.26 13.27 -10.98
CA ASP A 126 0.43 13.57 -12.15
C ASP A 126 1.03 12.89 -13.39
N GLU A 127 1.29 11.59 -13.23
CA GLU A 127 1.73 10.75 -14.33
C GLU A 127 0.52 10.36 -15.21
N PRO A 128 0.67 10.38 -16.54
CA PRO A 128 -0.45 10.10 -17.45
C PRO A 128 -0.84 8.61 -17.48
N LEU A 129 0.03 7.73 -16.98
CA LEU A 129 -0.25 6.31 -16.77
C LEU A 129 0.22 5.91 -15.37
N LYS A 130 -0.60 5.14 -14.67
CA LYS A 130 -0.28 4.62 -13.34
C LYS A 130 -0.67 3.16 -13.18
N VAL A 131 0.29 2.30 -12.88
CA VAL A 131 0.03 0.88 -12.58
C VAL A 131 0.17 0.62 -11.08
N GLU A 132 1.21 1.17 -10.47
CA GLU A 132 1.44 1.13 -9.03
C GLU A 132 1.15 2.49 -8.37
N GLU A 133 0.71 2.45 -7.11
CA GLU A 133 0.45 3.64 -6.31
C GLU A 133 1.67 4.02 -5.44
N PRO A 134 2.04 5.31 -5.37
CA PRO A 134 3.05 5.78 -4.42
C PRO A 134 2.47 5.89 -2.99
N PRO A 135 3.28 5.68 -1.93
CA PRO A 135 4.72 5.57 -2.00
C PRO A 135 5.21 4.21 -2.50
N PHE A 136 6.28 4.23 -3.29
CA PHE A 136 6.86 3.08 -3.95
C PHE A 136 7.88 2.39 -3.06
N ILE A 137 7.84 1.07 -3.07
CA ILE A 137 8.84 0.24 -2.39
C ILE A 137 10.04 0.03 -3.31
N LEU A 138 11.24 0.17 -2.75
CA LEU A 138 12.51 -0.07 -3.42
C LEU A 138 12.75 -1.58 -3.66
N PRO A 139 13.26 -1.97 -4.85
CA PRO A 139 13.68 -3.35 -5.09
C PRO A 139 14.89 -3.70 -4.21
N ASN A 140 14.67 -4.58 -3.22
CA ASN A 140 15.71 -5.02 -2.29
C ASN A 140 16.67 -6.04 -2.92
N ASN A 141 17.98 -5.86 -2.70
CA ASN A 141 19.08 -6.70 -3.18
C ASN A 141 19.38 -7.98 -2.34
N LYS A 142 18.71 -8.17 -1.20
CA LYS A 142 18.81 -9.33 -0.29
C LYS A 142 17.64 -10.30 -0.46
N ARG A 143 17.25 -10.57 -1.71
CA ARG A 143 16.06 -11.38 -2.05
C ARG A 143 16.26 -12.26 -3.29
N ARG A 144 16.03 -13.56 -3.20
CA ARG A 144 16.03 -14.46 -4.37
C ARG A 144 14.63 -14.68 -4.92
N GLN A 145 14.53 -15.20 -6.14
CA GLN A 145 13.26 -15.63 -6.72
C GLN A 145 12.68 -16.80 -5.90
N PHE A 146 11.35 -16.84 -5.80
CA PHE A 146 10.62 -17.97 -5.25
C PHE A 146 10.78 -19.19 -6.16
N VAL A 147 11.03 -20.37 -5.59
CA VAL A 147 11.21 -21.64 -6.32
C VAL A 147 10.30 -22.72 -5.76
N GLU A 148 10.15 -23.83 -6.48
CA GLU A 148 9.24 -24.93 -6.09
C GLU A 148 9.49 -25.45 -4.66
N ASN A 149 10.75 -25.55 -4.23
CA ASN A 149 11.10 -25.97 -2.88
C ASN A 149 10.60 -25.02 -1.77
N ASP A 150 10.29 -23.76 -2.09
CA ASP A 150 9.74 -22.81 -1.13
C ASP A 150 8.28 -23.12 -0.79
N VAL A 151 7.53 -23.76 -1.70
CA VAL A 151 6.10 -24.06 -1.53
C VAL A 151 5.81 -24.84 -0.25
N THR A 152 6.73 -25.71 0.16
CA THR A 152 6.57 -26.56 1.35
C THR A 152 7.02 -25.90 2.66
N SER A 153 7.75 -24.79 2.59
CA SER A 153 8.43 -24.20 3.75
C SER A 153 8.16 -22.72 3.97
N LYS A 154 7.43 -22.06 3.06
CA LYS A 154 7.11 -20.64 3.10
C LYS A 154 5.61 -20.39 3.09
N ILE A 155 5.20 -19.32 3.75
CA ILE A 155 3.85 -18.77 3.67
C ILE A 155 3.87 -17.59 2.71
N LEU A 156 2.92 -17.56 1.78
CA LEU A 156 2.68 -16.41 0.93
C LEU A 156 1.82 -15.41 1.69
N LEU A 157 2.32 -14.19 1.87
CA LEU A 157 1.59 -13.09 2.50
C LEU A 157 1.14 -12.10 1.43
N PHE A 158 -0.17 -11.98 1.26
CA PHE A 158 -0.79 -10.94 0.46
C PHE A 158 -1.33 -9.85 1.37
N LYS A 159 -1.02 -8.59 1.05
CA LYS A 159 -1.51 -7.46 1.82
C LYS A 159 -1.64 -6.23 0.92
N THR A 160 -2.87 -5.85 0.63
CA THR A 160 -3.19 -4.47 0.21
C THR A 160 -4.51 -4.03 0.86
N PRO A 161 -4.67 -2.75 1.30
CA PRO A 161 -5.92 -2.32 1.93
C PRO A 161 -7.19 -2.62 1.12
N PRO A 162 -7.23 -2.48 -0.23
CA PRO A 162 -8.37 -2.87 -1.06
C PRO A 162 -8.79 -4.35 -1.00
N ASP A 163 -7.98 -5.27 -0.46
CA ASP A 163 -8.33 -6.70 -0.40
C ASP A 163 -9.56 -6.97 0.47
N VAL A 164 -9.96 -6.03 1.33
CA VAL A 164 -11.21 -6.08 2.08
C VAL A 164 -12.45 -6.21 1.18
N TYR A 165 -12.39 -5.75 -0.07
CA TYR A 165 -13.46 -5.85 -1.07
C TYR A 165 -13.27 -7.04 -2.04
N ARG A 166 -12.25 -7.86 -1.82
CA ARG A 166 -11.82 -8.96 -2.71
C ARG A 166 -11.76 -10.30 -1.99
N ILE A 167 -12.45 -10.42 -0.85
CA ILE A 167 -12.54 -11.65 -0.09
C ILE A 167 -13.13 -12.76 -0.99
N GLY A 168 -12.51 -13.94 -0.98
CA GLY A 168 -12.84 -15.02 -1.92
C GLY A 168 -11.99 -15.04 -3.20
N MET A 169 -11.20 -13.98 -3.48
CA MET A 169 -10.36 -13.92 -4.68
C MET A 169 -9.20 -14.94 -4.61
N TYR A 170 -8.55 -15.07 -3.45
CA TYR A 170 -7.41 -15.96 -3.31
C TYR A 170 -7.80 -17.43 -3.33
N GLU A 171 -9.00 -17.78 -2.87
CA GLU A 171 -9.58 -19.12 -2.96
C GLU A 171 -9.79 -19.53 -4.41
N LYS A 172 -10.13 -18.58 -5.28
CA LYS A 172 -10.21 -18.82 -6.73
C LYS A 172 -8.83 -19.00 -7.35
N LEU A 173 -7.87 -18.13 -7.01
CA LEU A 173 -6.52 -18.16 -7.58
C LEU A 173 -5.68 -19.34 -7.08
N PHE A 174 -5.90 -19.78 -5.85
CA PHE A 174 -5.13 -20.81 -5.17
C PHE A 174 -6.09 -21.85 -4.55
N PRO A 175 -6.84 -22.61 -5.36
CA PRO A 175 -7.90 -23.50 -4.86
C PRO A 175 -7.38 -24.66 -3.99
N ASN A 176 -6.08 -24.94 -4.05
CA ASN A 176 -5.42 -25.97 -3.26
C ASN A 176 -4.67 -25.42 -2.04
N ALA A 177 -4.72 -24.10 -1.79
CA ALA A 177 -4.04 -23.47 -0.67
C ALA A 177 -4.93 -23.41 0.58
N GLU A 178 -4.31 -23.50 1.77
CA GLU A 178 -4.95 -23.10 3.01
C GLU A 178 -4.89 -21.57 3.12
N ILE A 179 -6.06 -20.92 3.11
CA ILE A 179 -6.16 -19.46 3.13
C ILE A 179 -6.64 -19.01 4.50
N LYS A 180 -5.85 -18.13 5.12
CA LYS A 180 -6.12 -17.54 6.43
C LYS A 180 -6.22 -16.03 6.31
N TYR A 181 -7.24 -15.47 6.96
CA TYR A 181 -7.48 -14.03 6.98
C TYR A 181 -7.03 -13.44 8.32
N ILE A 182 -6.30 -12.33 8.25
CA ILE A 182 -6.01 -11.50 9.43
C ILE A 182 -6.72 -10.15 9.21
N HIS A 183 -7.68 -9.85 10.08
CA HIS A 183 -8.42 -8.59 10.05
C HIS A 183 -7.74 -7.57 10.95
N LEU A 184 -6.96 -6.67 10.34
CA LEU A 184 -6.34 -5.56 11.05
C LEU A 184 -7.38 -4.47 11.32
N THR A 185 -7.46 -4.01 12.56
CA THR A 185 -8.42 -2.99 12.98
C THR A 185 -7.71 -1.85 13.71
N ARG A 186 -8.33 -0.67 13.70
CA ARG A 186 -7.90 0.50 14.46
C ARG A 186 -9.10 1.39 14.73
N GLY A 187 -9.11 2.09 15.87
CA GLY A 187 -10.18 3.02 16.23
C GLY A 187 -10.48 4.06 15.14
N TYR A 188 -11.74 4.49 15.04
CA TYR A 188 -12.18 5.40 13.98
C TYR A 188 -11.44 6.75 14.03
N ALA A 189 -11.20 7.30 15.23
CA ALA A 189 -10.63 8.63 15.41
C ALA A 189 -9.24 8.75 14.76
N GLN A 190 -8.40 7.75 14.99
CA GLN A 190 -7.05 7.66 14.42
C GLN A 190 -7.09 7.34 12.93
N SER A 191 -7.98 6.42 12.54
CA SER A 191 -8.10 5.94 11.16
C SER A 191 -8.57 7.06 10.24
N VAL A 192 -9.69 7.72 10.57
CA VAL A 192 -10.24 8.86 9.82
C VAL A 192 -9.24 10.01 9.80
N ASN A 193 -8.62 10.36 10.93
CA ASN A 193 -7.59 11.40 10.94
C ASN A 193 -6.39 11.07 10.04
N GLY A 194 -5.94 9.81 10.03
CA GLY A 194 -4.85 9.34 9.18
C GLY A 194 -5.22 9.35 7.69
N LEU A 195 -6.43 8.92 7.35
CA LEU A 195 -6.97 9.00 5.99
C LEU A 195 -7.02 10.45 5.52
N MET A 196 -7.52 11.39 6.33
CA MET A 196 -7.53 12.81 5.98
C MET A 196 -6.12 13.35 5.70
N ASP A 197 -5.10 12.92 6.45
CA ASP A 197 -3.70 13.29 6.18
C ASP A 197 -3.21 12.72 4.85
N GLY A 198 -3.54 11.47 4.56
CA GLY A 198 -3.17 10.83 3.30
C GLY A 198 -3.85 11.47 2.09
N TRP A 199 -5.15 11.75 2.19
CA TRP A 199 -5.92 12.49 1.18
C TRP A 199 -5.26 13.82 0.83
N LEU A 200 -4.76 14.55 1.82
CA LEU A 200 -4.09 15.84 1.61
C LEU A 200 -2.60 15.73 1.24
N SER A 201 -2.01 14.52 1.26
CA SER A 201 -0.59 14.33 0.94
C SER A 201 -0.28 14.72 -0.52
N PRO A 202 0.74 15.54 -0.80
CA PRO A 202 1.11 15.82 -2.17
C PRO A 202 1.79 14.64 -2.87
N VAL A 203 2.35 13.68 -2.14
CA VAL A 203 3.26 12.67 -2.72
C VAL A 203 2.78 11.22 -2.62
N GLY A 204 1.73 10.96 -1.86
CA GLY A 204 1.26 9.59 -1.60
C GLY A 204 -0.23 9.38 -1.86
N PHE A 205 -0.57 8.11 -1.96
CA PHE A 205 -1.92 7.55 -1.96
C PHE A 205 -2.74 7.87 -3.21
N PHE A 206 -2.09 8.11 -4.35
CA PHE A 206 -2.75 8.38 -5.62
C PHE A 206 -3.30 7.08 -6.21
N SER A 207 -4.44 6.61 -5.69
CA SER A 207 -4.97 5.27 -5.94
C SER A 207 -5.83 5.18 -7.21
N HIS A 208 -6.67 6.17 -7.49
CA HIS A 208 -7.58 6.11 -8.64
C HIS A 208 -7.66 7.46 -9.36
N ASP A 209 -7.33 7.48 -10.66
CA ASP A 209 -7.49 8.66 -11.52
C ASP A 209 -8.85 8.60 -12.22
N LEU A 210 -9.79 9.39 -11.71
CA LEU A 210 -11.17 9.36 -12.13
C LEU A 210 -11.41 10.01 -13.50
N ARG A 211 -10.40 10.68 -14.09
CA ARG A 211 -10.45 11.12 -15.50
C ARG A 211 -10.71 9.94 -16.43
N HIS A 212 -10.19 8.76 -16.10
CA HIS A 212 -10.33 7.55 -16.92
C HIS A 212 -11.76 7.00 -16.97
N VAL A 213 -12.57 7.33 -15.96
CA VAL A 213 -14.01 6.98 -15.91
C VAL A 213 -14.92 8.20 -16.16
N GLY A 214 -14.34 9.33 -16.56
CA GLY A 214 -15.08 10.55 -16.91
C GLY A 214 -15.76 11.23 -15.71
N VAL A 215 -15.24 11.04 -14.49
CA VAL A 215 -15.81 11.61 -13.26
C VAL A 215 -14.88 12.68 -12.69
N ASN A 216 -15.47 13.78 -12.24
CA ASN A 216 -14.77 14.82 -11.48
C ASN A 216 -15.21 14.79 -10.02
N LEU A 217 -14.26 15.07 -9.12
CA LEU A 217 -14.49 15.20 -7.68
C LEU A 217 -14.77 16.65 -7.30
N ASN A 218 -15.70 16.82 -6.35
CA ASN A 218 -16.01 18.07 -5.70
C ASN A 218 -16.09 17.88 -4.17
N VAL A 219 -15.10 17.17 -3.62
CA VAL A 219 -15.01 16.86 -2.18
C VAL A 219 -14.54 18.10 -1.45
N LYS A 220 -15.36 18.65 -0.55
CA LYS A 220 -15.05 19.87 0.21
C LYS A 220 -13.94 19.60 1.22
N GLY A 221 -12.95 20.49 1.28
CA GLY A 221 -11.73 20.30 2.08
C GLY A 221 -10.67 19.46 1.37
N TYR A 222 -10.87 19.12 0.09
CA TYR A 222 -9.91 18.40 -0.74
C TYR A 222 -9.83 18.98 -2.16
N SER A 223 -10.91 18.91 -2.94
CA SER A 223 -10.96 19.36 -4.34
C SER A 223 -10.74 20.87 -4.50
N ASP A 224 -10.95 21.64 -3.43
CA ASP A 224 -10.70 23.07 -3.29
C ASP A 224 -9.35 23.39 -2.61
N CYS A 225 -8.68 22.41 -2.01
CA CYS A 225 -7.45 22.59 -1.24
C CYS A 225 -6.18 22.14 -1.98
N VAL A 226 -6.28 21.18 -2.91
CA VAL A 226 -5.12 20.65 -3.64
C VAL A 226 -5.37 20.61 -5.16
N PRO A 227 -4.33 20.88 -5.99
CA PRO A 227 -4.51 21.04 -7.44
C PRO A 227 -4.98 19.77 -8.16
N PHE A 228 -4.67 18.60 -7.59
CA PHE A 228 -5.02 17.29 -8.12
C PHE A 228 -6.37 16.76 -7.59
N GLY A 229 -7.00 17.47 -6.65
CA GLY A 229 -8.13 16.98 -5.87
C GLY A 229 -9.45 16.86 -6.64
N ARG A 230 -9.47 17.26 -7.91
CA ARG A 230 -10.64 17.17 -8.80
C ARG A 230 -10.72 15.85 -9.58
N TRP A 231 -9.67 15.03 -9.55
CA TRP A 231 -9.66 13.77 -10.29
C TRP A 231 -8.98 12.61 -9.57
N TRP A 232 -8.13 12.88 -8.58
CA TRP A 232 -7.53 11.79 -7.81
C TRP A 232 -8.38 11.41 -6.61
N TRP A 233 -8.86 10.17 -6.58
CA TRP A 233 -9.37 9.52 -5.39
C TRP A 233 -8.24 8.76 -4.69
N LYS A 234 -8.17 8.88 -3.36
CA LYS A 234 -7.09 8.32 -2.55
C LYS A 234 -7.51 7.10 -1.77
N PHE A 235 -6.58 6.17 -1.58
CA PHE A 235 -6.80 4.87 -0.94
C PHE A 235 -7.80 4.00 -1.70
N ASP A 236 -8.47 3.10 -0.98
CA ASP A 236 -9.46 2.21 -1.53
C ASP A 236 -10.67 2.96 -2.12
N LEU A 237 -11.28 2.39 -3.15
CA LEU A 237 -12.48 2.90 -3.82
C LEU A 237 -13.66 1.97 -3.47
N PRO A 238 -14.40 2.24 -2.38
CA PRO A 238 -15.50 1.38 -1.94
C PRO A 238 -16.61 1.32 -2.99
N PRO A 239 -17.44 0.26 -3.05
CA PRO A 239 -18.54 0.17 -4.02
C PRO A 239 -19.51 1.37 -4.03
N ASN A 240 -19.69 2.05 -2.90
CA ASN A 240 -20.58 3.20 -2.75
C ASN A 240 -19.90 4.56 -2.97
N TRP A 241 -18.65 4.61 -3.43
CA TRP A 241 -17.85 5.85 -3.52
C TRP A 241 -18.52 7.02 -4.27
N ARG A 242 -19.40 6.71 -5.23
CA ARG A 242 -20.12 7.73 -6.02
C ARG A 242 -21.06 8.59 -5.18
N GLU A 243 -21.53 8.09 -4.05
CA GLU A 243 -22.37 8.85 -3.12
C GLU A 243 -21.57 9.98 -2.43
N PHE A 244 -20.25 9.93 -2.51
CA PHE A 244 -19.33 10.81 -1.81
C PHE A 244 -18.61 11.83 -2.71
N LEU A 245 -19.04 11.98 -3.97
CA LEU A 245 -18.39 12.87 -4.95
C LEU A 245 -18.42 14.36 -4.57
N GLU A 246 -19.44 14.79 -3.82
CA GLU A 246 -19.67 16.18 -3.41
C GLU A 246 -19.64 16.37 -1.88
N GLU A 247 -19.26 15.32 -1.16
CA GLU A 247 -19.24 15.30 0.30
C GLU A 247 -18.05 16.06 0.90
N LYS A 248 -18.05 16.22 2.22
CA LYS A 248 -16.87 16.73 2.92
C LYS A 248 -15.80 15.65 3.06
N LEU A 249 -14.53 16.02 3.04
CA LEU A 249 -13.41 15.08 3.13
C LEU A 249 -13.53 14.13 4.33
N GLU A 250 -13.94 14.65 5.49
CA GLU A 250 -14.14 13.83 6.68
C GLU A 250 -15.19 12.72 6.51
N ASN A 251 -16.25 12.97 5.74
CA ASN A 251 -17.30 12.00 5.45
C ASN A 251 -16.81 10.96 4.45
N VAL A 252 -16.00 11.37 3.47
CA VAL A 252 -15.35 10.43 2.54
C VAL A 252 -14.42 9.48 3.29
N CYS A 253 -13.56 10.01 4.15
CA CYS A 253 -12.64 9.20 4.97
C CYS A 253 -13.39 8.31 5.97
N LEU A 254 -14.47 8.81 6.58
CA LEU A 254 -15.32 8.00 7.45
C LEU A 254 -15.96 6.84 6.67
N ASN A 255 -16.50 7.10 5.48
CA ASN A 255 -17.09 6.06 4.64
C ASN A 255 -16.07 4.99 4.23
N GLN A 256 -14.84 5.37 3.89
CA GLN A 256 -13.78 4.39 3.58
C GLN A 256 -13.51 3.48 4.78
N TRP A 257 -13.43 4.03 6.00
CA TRP A 257 -13.26 3.24 7.22
C TRP A 257 -14.44 2.29 7.46
N ILE A 258 -15.68 2.80 7.42
CA ILE A 258 -16.89 1.98 7.62
C ILE A 258 -16.99 0.89 6.55
N SER A 259 -16.90 1.26 5.27
CA SER A 259 -17.08 0.34 4.14
C SER A 259 -16.06 -0.80 4.16
N ALA A 260 -14.80 -0.50 4.49
CA ALA A 260 -13.76 -1.51 4.57
C ALA A 260 -14.06 -2.54 5.67
N HIS A 261 -14.37 -2.08 6.88
CA HIS A 261 -14.69 -2.98 8.00
C HIS A 261 -15.99 -3.74 7.77
N GLN A 262 -17.01 -3.08 7.25
CA GLN A 262 -18.28 -3.70 6.92
C GLN A 262 -18.12 -4.80 5.86
N SER A 263 -17.28 -4.59 4.83
CA SER A 263 -17.00 -5.59 3.81
C SER A 263 -16.38 -6.86 4.40
N VAL A 264 -15.41 -6.71 5.31
CA VAL A 264 -14.83 -7.87 6.02
C VAL A 264 -15.87 -8.59 6.88
N LEU A 265 -16.63 -7.86 7.68
CA LEU A 265 -17.63 -8.45 8.58
C LEU A 265 -18.76 -9.15 7.80
N ALA A 266 -19.27 -8.52 6.74
CA ALA A 266 -20.35 -9.05 5.91
C ALA A 266 -19.93 -10.28 5.10
N SER A 267 -18.64 -10.45 4.82
CA SER A 267 -18.14 -11.64 4.13
C SER A 267 -18.29 -12.93 4.95
N GLY A 268 -18.36 -12.82 6.29
CA GLY A 268 -18.48 -13.97 7.19
C GLY A 268 -17.25 -14.88 7.24
N VAL A 269 -16.12 -14.50 6.63
CA VAL A 269 -14.91 -15.34 6.66
C VAL A 269 -14.31 -15.40 8.07
N GLY A 270 -13.84 -16.59 8.44
CA GLY A 270 -13.11 -16.78 9.69
C GLY A 270 -11.77 -16.04 9.63
N ALA A 271 -11.65 -14.94 10.36
CA ALA A 271 -10.44 -14.14 10.42
C ALA A 271 -9.93 -13.98 11.85
N LEU A 272 -8.60 -14.01 12.04
CA LEU A 272 -7.99 -13.53 13.27
C LEU A 272 -8.03 -12.00 13.28
N ARG A 273 -8.82 -11.41 14.17
CA ARG A 273 -8.85 -9.96 14.34
C ARG A 273 -7.71 -9.50 15.25
N ILE A 274 -6.93 -8.53 14.79
CA ILE A 274 -5.85 -7.89 15.54
C ILE A 274 -6.09 -6.38 15.55
N SER A 275 -6.18 -5.78 16.73
CA SER A 275 -6.22 -4.32 16.85
C SER A 275 -4.82 -3.73 16.81
N PHE A 276 -4.71 -2.52 16.27
CA PHE A 276 -3.47 -1.75 16.29
C PHE A 276 -3.07 -1.42 17.74
N GLU A 277 -4.06 -1.13 18.57
CA GLU A 277 -3.93 -0.78 19.98
C GLU A 277 -3.37 -1.95 20.81
N ASP A 278 -3.89 -3.17 20.65
CA ASP A 278 -3.31 -4.36 21.29
C ASP A 278 -1.87 -4.62 20.85
N PHE A 279 -1.55 -4.32 19.59
CA PHE A 279 -0.18 -4.46 19.09
C PHE A 279 0.78 -3.43 19.71
N LEU A 280 0.30 -2.21 19.99
CA LEU A 280 1.10 -1.19 20.66
C LEU A 280 1.32 -1.50 22.13
N ASP A 281 0.26 -1.93 22.82
CA ASP A 281 0.30 -2.17 24.27
C ASP A 281 1.00 -3.50 24.60
N GLU A 282 0.69 -4.56 23.84
CA GLU A 282 1.12 -5.93 24.11
C GLU A 282 1.63 -6.62 22.83
N PRO A 283 2.74 -6.11 22.23
CA PRO A 283 3.25 -6.59 20.94
C PRO A 283 3.60 -8.08 20.96
N ASP A 284 4.26 -8.57 22.02
CA ASP A 284 4.67 -9.97 22.13
C ASP A 284 3.45 -10.91 22.20
N THR A 285 2.44 -10.54 23.00
CA THR A 285 1.18 -11.29 23.11
C THR A 285 0.44 -11.32 21.78
N THR A 286 0.39 -10.18 21.07
CA THR A 286 -0.23 -10.07 19.75
C THR A 286 0.49 -10.93 18.71
N ILE A 287 1.82 -10.92 18.70
CA ILE A 287 2.64 -11.76 17.81
C ILE A 287 2.45 -13.25 18.12
N GLN A 288 2.35 -13.65 19.39
CA GLN A 288 2.07 -15.03 19.78
C GLN A 288 0.70 -15.51 19.27
N LYS A 289 -0.33 -14.66 19.34
CA LYS A 289 -1.66 -14.97 18.77
C LYS A 289 -1.57 -15.24 17.26
N ILE A 290 -0.83 -14.40 16.53
CA ILE A 290 -0.62 -14.57 15.08
C ILE A 290 0.16 -15.87 14.80
N GLN A 291 1.22 -16.15 15.57
CA GLN A 291 2.00 -17.38 15.43
C GLN A 291 1.15 -18.62 15.61
N GLN A 292 0.34 -18.66 16.67
CA GLN A 292 -0.56 -19.78 16.95
C GLN A 292 -1.58 -19.97 15.82
N TYR A 293 -2.19 -18.88 15.35
CA TYR A 293 -3.19 -18.93 14.28
C TYR A 293 -2.59 -19.42 12.95
N LEU A 294 -1.37 -18.98 12.62
CA LEU A 294 -0.68 -19.36 11.38
C LEU A 294 0.11 -20.68 11.49
N GLY A 295 0.31 -21.23 12.69
CA GLY A 295 1.19 -22.39 12.90
C GLY A 295 2.68 -22.07 12.72
N LEU A 296 3.07 -20.83 12.98
CA LEU A 296 4.45 -20.37 12.85
C LEU A 296 5.29 -20.66 14.10
N PRO A 297 6.61 -20.90 13.96
CA PRO A 297 7.50 -20.98 15.12
C PRO A 297 7.54 -19.64 15.87
N ALA A 298 8.02 -19.68 17.11
CA ALA A 298 8.27 -18.47 17.88
C ALA A 298 9.24 -17.54 17.12
N MET A 299 8.77 -16.32 16.89
CA MET A 299 9.50 -15.21 16.30
C MET A 299 9.73 -14.15 17.36
N LYS A 300 10.90 -13.49 17.31
CA LYS A 300 11.22 -12.35 18.14
C LYS A 300 10.93 -11.07 17.36
N LEU A 301 10.15 -10.17 17.94
CA LEU A 301 9.98 -8.84 17.37
C LEU A 301 11.29 -8.05 17.52
N GLU A 302 11.70 -7.35 16.47
CA GLU A 302 12.80 -6.40 16.59
C GLU A 302 12.38 -5.22 17.47
N ASN A 303 13.34 -4.66 18.22
CA ASN A 303 13.06 -3.55 19.14
C ASN A 303 12.55 -2.29 18.43
N SER A 304 12.75 -2.18 17.11
CA SER A 304 12.26 -1.09 16.28
C SER A 304 11.82 -1.60 14.93
N LEU A 305 10.56 -1.33 14.57
CA LEU A 305 10.07 -1.56 13.21
C LEU A 305 10.41 -0.35 12.31
N PRO A 306 10.73 -0.57 11.03
CA PRO A 306 10.94 0.54 10.11
C PRO A 306 9.64 1.33 9.94
N LEU A 307 9.76 2.66 9.89
CA LEU A 307 8.64 3.53 9.58
C LEU A 307 8.41 3.51 8.06
N LEU A 308 7.34 2.85 7.64
CA LEU A 308 6.96 2.70 6.24
C LEU A 308 5.63 3.38 5.97
N MET A 309 5.50 4.04 4.81
CA MET A 309 4.26 4.63 4.29
C MET A 309 3.59 5.64 5.22
N ALA A 310 4.38 6.33 6.05
CA ALA A 310 3.88 7.29 7.03
C ALA A 310 3.91 8.72 6.51
N THR A 311 2.78 9.44 6.63
CA THR A 311 2.69 10.87 6.30
C THR A 311 3.38 11.78 7.31
N ASP A 312 3.67 11.24 8.48
CA ASP A 312 4.19 11.96 9.64
C ASP A 312 4.75 10.95 10.64
N VAL A 313 5.56 11.41 11.59
CA VAL A 313 6.08 10.58 12.67
C VAL A 313 4.90 10.04 13.49
N PRO A 314 4.80 8.72 13.73
CA PRO A 314 3.76 8.15 14.58
C PRO A 314 3.82 8.77 15.97
N LYS A 315 2.68 9.27 16.43
CA LYS A 315 2.49 9.85 17.76
C LYS A 315 1.13 9.42 18.27
N SER A 316 1.02 9.24 19.58
CA SER A 316 -0.28 9.00 20.21
C SER A 316 -1.17 10.24 20.09
N LYS A 317 -2.48 10.03 20.02
CA LYS A 317 -3.54 11.06 19.99
C LYS A 317 -3.37 12.08 18.87
N ARG A 318 -2.80 11.69 17.72
CA ARG A 318 -2.66 12.58 16.53
C ARG A 318 -4.00 13.16 16.07
N TRP A 319 -5.10 12.47 16.35
CA TRP A 319 -6.45 12.93 16.06
C TRP A 319 -6.84 14.21 16.83
N HIS A 320 -6.15 14.56 17.93
CA HIS A 320 -6.39 15.81 18.67
C HIS A 320 -6.24 17.07 17.82
N LYS A 321 -5.42 17.04 16.76
CA LYS A 321 -5.32 18.19 15.84
C LYS A 321 -6.63 18.50 15.09
N ARG A 322 -7.56 17.54 15.05
CA ARG A 322 -8.93 17.66 14.51
C ARG A 322 -9.97 17.29 15.57
N ARG A 323 -9.68 17.51 16.85
CA ARG A 323 -10.48 17.02 17.99
C ARG A 323 -11.98 17.29 17.83
N ASP A 324 -12.37 18.54 17.62
CA ASP A 324 -13.80 18.90 17.61
C ASP A 324 -14.55 18.27 16.43
N LEU A 325 -13.89 18.16 15.28
CA LEU A 325 -14.42 17.48 14.09
C LEU A 325 -14.60 15.98 14.36
N ILE A 326 -13.57 15.31 14.86
CA ILE A 326 -13.60 13.87 15.16
C ILE A 326 -14.68 13.56 16.20
N LEU A 327 -14.74 14.32 17.29
CA LEU A 327 -15.80 14.18 18.30
C LEU A 327 -17.20 14.42 17.74
N SER A 328 -17.34 15.28 16.74
CA SER A 328 -18.63 15.47 16.06
C SER A 328 -19.02 14.28 15.19
N LEU A 329 -18.06 13.69 14.47
CA LEU A 329 -18.29 12.50 13.64
C LEU A 329 -18.65 11.29 14.50
N GLY A 330 -17.99 11.12 15.64
CA GLY A 330 -18.27 10.02 16.58
C GLY A 330 -19.65 10.04 17.21
N LYS A 331 -20.49 11.04 16.94
CA LYS A 331 -21.90 11.07 17.37
C LYS A 331 -22.84 10.35 16.40
N SER A 332 -22.36 9.91 15.24
CA SER A 332 -23.20 9.15 14.31
C SER A 332 -23.40 7.72 14.82
N GLU A 333 -24.61 7.20 14.63
CA GLU A 333 -24.98 5.82 14.97
C GLU A 333 -24.09 4.81 14.24
N GLU A 334 -23.74 5.08 12.98
CA GLU A 334 -22.89 4.21 12.17
C GLU A 334 -21.48 4.04 12.77
N VAL A 335 -20.92 5.10 13.37
CA VAL A 335 -19.60 5.02 14.04
C VAL A 335 -19.71 4.19 15.31
N GLU A 336 -20.74 4.44 16.13
CA GLU A 336 -20.96 3.71 17.38
C GLU A 336 -21.11 2.20 17.10
N VAL A 337 -21.99 1.84 16.16
CA VAL A 337 -22.21 0.44 15.76
C VAL A 337 -20.93 -0.20 15.23
N MET A 338 -20.18 0.48 14.36
CA MET A 338 -18.95 -0.10 13.82
C MET A 338 -17.87 -0.24 14.89
N MET A 339 -17.71 0.74 15.79
CA MET A 339 -16.77 0.67 16.91
C MET A 339 -17.11 -0.51 17.83
N GLU A 340 -18.39 -0.70 18.18
CA GLU A 340 -18.85 -1.84 18.97
C GLU A 340 -18.55 -3.17 18.28
N LEU A 341 -18.90 -3.32 17.00
CA LEU A 341 -18.65 -4.54 16.22
C LEU A 341 -17.17 -4.92 16.15
N LEU A 342 -16.30 -3.91 16.14
CA LEU A 342 -14.86 -4.08 16.12
C LEU A 342 -14.25 -4.28 17.52
N GLY A 343 -15.01 -4.01 18.59
CA GLY A 343 -14.59 -4.19 19.99
C GLY A 343 -13.97 -2.95 20.62
N TYR A 344 -14.26 -1.76 20.11
CA TYR A 344 -13.75 -0.50 20.65
C TYR A 344 -14.83 0.24 21.46
N GLU A 345 -14.39 0.93 22.50
CA GLU A 345 -15.25 1.82 23.28
C GLU A 345 -15.41 3.19 22.63
N MET A 346 -16.61 3.76 22.74
CA MET A 346 -16.89 5.16 22.39
C MET A 346 -16.45 6.14 23.49
N ASN A 347 -15.21 5.97 23.97
CA ASN A 347 -14.60 6.82 24.98
C ASN A 347 -13.37 7.54 24.40
N PRO A 348 -13.43 8.87 24.15
CA PRO A 348 -12.31 9.61 23.57
C PRO A 348 -10.99 9.50 24.33
N GLU A 349 -11.02 9.23 25.64
CA GLU A 349 -9.81 9.11 26.44
C GLU A 349 -9.02 7.83 26.14
N SER A 350 -9.69 6.77 25.66
CA SER A 350 -9.06 5.50 25.27
C SER A 350 -8.58 5.47 23.82
N TRP A 351 -8.89 6.50 23.02
CA TRP A 351 -8.44 6.59 21.62
C TRP A 351 -6.97 7.04 21.55
N VAL A 352 -6.05 6.07 21.47
CA VAL A 352 -4.58 6.25 21.46
C VAL A 352 -3.95 6.73 20.16
#